data_AF-A0A258CXL3-F1
#
_entry.id   AF-A0A258CXL3-F1
#
_cell.length_a   1.000
_cell.length_b   1.000
_cell.length_c   1.000
_cell.angle_alpha   90.00
_cell.angle_beta   90.00
_cell.angle_gamma   90.00
#
_symmetry.space_group_name_H-M   'P 1'
#
loop_
_entity.id
_entity.type
_entity.pdbx_description
1 polymer ?
#
loop_
_entity_poly.entity_id
_entity_poly.type
_entity_poly.pdbx_seq_one_letter_code
_entity_poly.pdbx_strand_id
1 'polypeptide(L)'
;MRTIRRAQLHKIVPLADTTIYEMERRGEFPRRFALTRRCVVWDLAEVETWLAERKRQAQEGTQERAPLPDVRDRKTRPVRNR
;
A
#
# COMPACT_ATOMS: atom_id res chain seq x y z
N MET A 1 14.57 18.92 -3.08
CA MET A 1 14.30 17.47 -2.96
C MET A 1 14.30 17.10 -1.49
N ARG A 2 13.19 16.52 -1.00
CA ARG A 2 13.05 16.08 0.39
C ARG A 2 12.93 14.56 0.39
N THR A 3 13.81 13.88 1.12
CA THR A 3 13.84 12.42 1.20
C THR A 3 13.25 11.94 2.52
N ILE A 4 12.57 10.79 2.47
CA ILE A 4 11.96 10.17 3.63
C ILE A 4 12.54 8.77 3.88
N ARG A 5 12.79 8.48 5.15
CA ARG A 5 13.22 7.15 5.62
C ARG A 5 11.99 6.31 5.95
N ARG A 6 12.19 4.99 6.08
CA ARG A 6 11.12 4.01 6.34
C ARG A 6 10.18 4.39 7.50
N ALA A 7 10.73 4.84 8.63
CA ALA A 7 9.92 5.26 9.78
C ALA A 7 9.02 6.47 9.50
N GLN A 8 9.44 7.37 8.60
CA GLN A 8 8.63 8.51 8.18
C GLN A 8 7.64 8.11 7.09
N LEU A 9 8.04 7.23 6.17
CA LEU A 9 7.16 6.67 5.15
C LEU A 9 5.94 5.99 5.79
N HIS A 10 6.15 5.16 6.81
CA HIS A 10 5.07 4.43 7.49
C HIS A 10 4.05 5.36 8.19
N LYS A 11 4.45 6.59 8.57
CA LYS A 11 3.52 7.60 9.12
C LYS A 11 2.59 8.18 8.06
N ILE A 12 3.05 8.24 6.81
CA ILE A 12 2.32 8.81 5.68
C ILE A 12 1.49 7.72 5.00
N VAL A 13 2.12 6.58 4.75
CA VAL A 13 1.55 5.42 4.09
C VAL A 13 1.45 4.31 5.15
N PRO A 14 0.28 4.09 5.76
CA PRO A 14 0.09 3.06 6.78
C PRO A 14 -0.04 1.67 6.13
N LEU A 15 0.89 1.33 5.24
CA LEU A 15 1.04 -0.01 4.65
C LEU A 15 2.16 -0.76 5.35
N ALA A 16 2.05 -2.09 5.35
CA ALA A 16 3.10 -2.96 5.85
C ALA A 16 4.32 -2.93 4.92
N ASP A 17 5.52 -3.08 5.49
CA ASP A 17 6.78 -3.10 4.72
C ASP A 17 6.78 -4.19 3.63
N THR A 18 6.16 -5.34 3.90
CA THR A 18 5.99 -6.44 2.94
C THR A 18 5.13 -6.02 1.76
N THR A 19 4.03 -5.33 2.01
CA THR A 19 3.16 -4.79 0.96
C THR A 19 3.88 -3.75 0.12
N ILE A 20 4.64 -2.84 0.74
CA ILE A 20 5.44 -1.85 0.01
C ILE A 20 6.46 -2.56 -0.90
N TYR A 21 7.12 -3.62 -0.41
CA TYR A 21 8.05 -4.40 -1.22
C TYR A 21 7.37 -5.13 -2.38
N GLU A 22 6.18 -5.71 -2.16
CA GLU A 22 5.40 -6.35 -3.22
C GLU A 22 4.95 -5.35 -4.29
N MET A 23 4.48 -4.17 -3.87
CA MET A 23 4.08 -3.10 -4.79
C MET A 23 5.29 -2.55 -5.57
N GLU A 24 6.45 -2.40 -4.92
CA GLU A 24 7.70 -2.06 -5.60
C GLU A 24 8.07 -3.11 -6.67
N ARG A 25 7.94 -4.41 -6.34
CA ARG A 25 8.17 -5.50 -7.31
C ARG A 25 7.19 -5.47 -8.49
N ARG A 26 5.95 -5.02 -8.27
CA ARG A 26 4.94 -4.84 -9.31
C ARG A 26 5.12 -3.55 -10.12
N GLY A 27 6.00 -2.64 -9.68
CA GLY A 27 6.19 -1.32 -10.29
C GLY A 27 5.09 -0.32 -9.93
N GLU A 28 4.26 -0.63 -8.94
CA GLU A 28 3.13 0.20 -8.50
C GLU A 28 3.51 1.20 -7.41
N PHE A 29 4.75 1.15 -6.90
CA PHE A 29 5.24 2.02 -5.83
C PHE A 29 6.50 2.79 -6.28
N PRO A 30 6.72 4.03 -5.80
CA PRO A 30 7.93 4.80 -6.07
C PRO A 30 9.22 4.02 -5.84
N ARG A 31 10.17 4.17 -6.75
CA ARG A 31 11.41 3.38 -6.72
C ARG A 31 12.29 3.84 -5.57
N ARG A 32 12.74 2.90 -4.74
CA ARG A 32 13.68 3.22 -3.66
C ARG A 32 15.07 3.49 -4.22
N PHE A 33 15.82 4.38 -3.57
CA PHE A 33 17.24 4.55 -3.84
C PHE A 33 18.07 4.47 -2.55
N ALA A 34 19.27 3.92 -2.68
CA ALA A 34 20.19 3.75 -1.57
C ALA A 34 21.12 4.97 -1.50
N LEU A 35 21.06 5.72 -0.39
CA LEU A 35 22.10 6.70 -0.05
C LEU A 35 23.40 6.01 0.35
N THR A 36 23.28 4.88 1.06
CA THR A 36 24.41 4.02 1.48
C THR A 36 23.96 2.56 1.51
N ARG A 37 24.90 1.62 1.68
CA ARG A 37 24.63 0.16 1.73
C ARG A 37 23.49 -0.26 2.67
N ARG A 38 23.20 0.53 3.71
CA ARG A 38 22.14 0.24 4.71
C ARG A 38 21.05 1.33 4.76
N CYS A 39 21.20 2.44 4.04
CA CYS A 39 20.26 3.55 4.08
C CYS A 39 19.51 3.65 2.76
N VAL A 40 18.30 3.10 2.77
CA VAL A 40 17.33 3.20 1.67
C VAL A 40 16.35 4.33 1.99
N VAL A 41 16.09 5.18 1.00
CA VAL A 41 15.18 6.31 1.10
C VAL A 41 14.24 6.37 -0.10
N TRP A 42 13.18 7.14 0.07
CA TRP A 42 12.23 7.49 -0.97
C TRP A 42 12.20 9.00 -1.15
N ASP A 43 11.88 9.47 -2.35
CA ASP A 43 11.57 10.87 -2.59
C ASP A 43 10.13 11.16 -2.10
N LEU A 44 9.96 12.24 -1.33
CA LEU A 44 8.64 12.63 -0.83
C LEU A 44 7.69 12.98 -1.97
N ALA A 45 8.17 13.70 -2.99
CA ALA A 45 7.32 14.17 -4.08
C ALA A 45 6.77 13.02 -4.92
N GLU A 46 7.58 11.96 -5.13
CA GLU A 46 7.12 10.74 -5.80
C GLU A 46 6.05 10.02 -4.97
N VAL A 47 6.24 9.93 -3.66
CA VAL A 47 5.25 9.30 -2.75
C VAL A 47 3.96 10.11 -2.68
N GLU A 48 4.03 11.44 -2.67
CA GLU A 48 2.86 12.32 -2.71
C GLU A 48 2.11 12.20 -4.04
N THR A 49 2.83 12.14 -5.17
CA THR A 49 2.25 11.93 -6.50
C THR A 49 1.55 10.57 -6.58
N TRP A 50 2.19 9.54 -6.05
CA TRP A 50 1.60 8.21 -5.95
C TRP A 50 0.32 8.21 -5.09
N LEU A 51 0.32 8.89 -3.94
CA LEU A 51 -0.89 9.02 -3.12
C LEU A 51 -2.02 9.76 -3.85
N ALA A 52 -1.70 10.81 -4.61
CA ALA A 52 -2.68 11.53 -5.40
C ALA A 52 -3.29 10.64 -6.50
N GLU A 53 -2.47 9.84 -7.17
CA GLU A 53 -2.92 8.85 -8.15
C GLU A 53 -3.84 7.80 -7.51
N ARG A 54 -3.45 7.26 -6.35
CA ARG A 54 -4.26 6.29 -5.59
C ARG A 54 -5.59 6.89 -5.14
N LYS A 55 -5.59 8.16 -4.71
CA LYS A 55 -6.82 8.89 -4.37
C LYS A 55 -7.73 9.02 -5.59
N ARG A 56 -7.18 9.35 -6.76
CA ARG A 56 -7.93 9.44 -8.02
C ARG A 56 -8.54 8.08 -8.40
N GLN A 57 -7.75 7.01 -8.40
CA GLN A 57 -8.22 5.64 -8.67
C GLN A 57 -9.31 5.17 -7.69
N ALA A 58 -9.22 5.57 -6.42
CA ALA A 58 -10.24 5.29 -5.42
C ALA A 58 -11.53 6.07 -5.66
N GLN A 59 -11.44 7.31 -6.17
CA GLN A 59 -12.60 8.14 -6.53
C GLN A 59 -13.26 7.68 -7.83
N GLU A 60 -12.47 7.26 -8.81
CA GLU A 60 -12.93 6.73 -10.09
C GLU A 60 -13.54 5.32 -9.98
N GLY A 61 -13.56 4.73 -8.77
CA GLY A 61 -14.19 3.44 -8.49
C GLY A 61 -13.45 2.24 -9.09
N THR A 62 -12.30 2.45 -9.72
CA THR A 62 -11.47 1.39 -10.33
C THR A 62 -10.82 0.49 -9.29
N GLN A 63 -10.59 1.02 -8.08
CA GLN A 63 -10.17 0.18 -6.96
C GLN A 63 -11.37 -0.56 -6.38
N GLU A 64 -11.61 -1.76 -6.93
CA GLU A 64 -12.55 -2.71 -6.38
C GLU A 64 -12.20 -2.94 -4.90
N ARG A 65 -13.07 -2.44 -4.02
CA ARG A 65 -12.93 -2.68 -2.58
C ARG A 65 -13.02 -4.19 -2.39
N ALA A 66 -12.23 -4.74 -1.47
CA ALA A 66 -12.34 -6.14 -1.12
C ALA A 66 -13.83 -6.45 -0.84
N PRO A 67 -14.38 -7.53 -1.43
CA PRO A 67 -15.78 -7.88 -1.22
C PRO A 67 -16.04 -8.05 0.27
N LEU A 68 -17.24 -7.69 0.69
CA LEU A 68 -17.69 -7.94 2.06
C LEU A 68 -17.48 -9.43 2.37
N PRO A 69 -16.88 -9.77 3.51
CA PRO A 69 -16.65 -11.17 3.85
C PRO A 69 -17.99 -11.91 3.98
N ASP A 70 -18.21 -12.93 3.15
CA ASP A 70 -19.41 -13.77 3.24
C ASP A 70 -19.39 -14.54 4.57
N VAL A 71 -20.46 -14.39 5.34
CA VAL A 71 -20.64 -15.07 6.62
C VAL A 71 -20.71 -16.60 6.47
N ARG A 72 -21.04 -17.09 5.27
CA ARG A 72 -21.09 -18.52 4.92
C ARG A 72 -19.70 -19.16 4.78
N ASP A 73 -18.69 -18.37 4.43
CA ASP A 73 -17.31 -18.83 4.29
C ASP A 73 -16.56 -18.97 5.63
N ARG A 74 -17.23 -18.68 6.75
CA ARG A 74 -16.62 -18.74 8.08
C ARG A 74 -16.34 -20.18 8.51
N LYS A 75 -15.05 -20.53 8.63
CA LYS A 75 -14.61 -21.84 9.16
C LYS A 75 -15.02 -22.09 10.62
N THR A 76 -14.95 -21.08 11.49
CA THR A 76 -15.13 -21.27 12.94
C THR A 76 -16.60 -21.22 13.40
N ARG A 77 -17.48 -20.49 12.70
CA ARG A 77 -18.91 -20.38 13.03
C ARG A 77 -19.76 -20.31 11.76
N PRO A 78 -19.96 -21.44 11.07
CA PRO A 78 -20.71 -21.47 9.82
C PRO A 78 -22.20 -21.19 10.06
N VAL A 79 -22.83 -20.46 9.14
CA VAL A 79 -24.28 -20.26 9.13
C VAL A 79 -24.93 -21.50 8.54
N ARG A 80 -25.79 -22.17 9.32
CA ARG A 80 -26.54 -23.34 8.87
C ARG A 80 -27.59 -22.91 7.85
N ASN A 81 -27.54 -23.41 6.61
CA ASN A 81 -28.63 -23.22 5.66
C ASN A 81 -29.89 -23.93 6.18
N ARG A 82 -31.03 -23.24 6.09
CA ARG A 82 -32.35 -23.71 6.55
C ARG A 82 -32.98 -24.62 5.51
#